data_AF-A0A6C1NQ90-F1
#
_entry.id   AF-A0A6C1NQ90-F1
#
_cell.length_a   1.000
_cell.length_b   1.000
_cell.length_c   1.000
_cell.angle_alpha   90.00
_cell.angle_beta   90.00
_cell.angle_gamma   90.00
#
_symmetry.space_group_name_H-M   'P 1'
#
loop_
_entity.id
_entity.type
_entity.pdbx_description
1 polymer ?
#
loop_
_entity_poly.entity_id
_entity_poly.type
_entity_poly.pdbx_seq_one_letter_code
_entity_poly.pdbx_strand_id
1 'polypeptide(L)'
;RGMAQRPPRQGPPSGSPGRATWRGLKPNRSRATWESARPGVEDASHRSAQSVHAWDGAPSKSGICLLDTKGAASQPQTPPSPRAMTDPSEPGETEGLPPSPGPSPTPSAPLPGSFLPRVLRAALALPVVAWGALVLVWAGGFGGSAPGWRMALALLWAAGALALVVGLRSRQRAFGALAGWTAPVLIFFLLLSPSNDRDWEAPSSRTAHATIDGREVTLHDVRDFRYAEDGSWEPAWYDATYDLDELERTWFVLTEFGEMEGLAHVMLSFEFSDDRFVVLSVEIRRQEGEAYHPVGGAFRQYELMYVVADERDALALRTLVHRDSTWLIPMRAGPEKSAEFFMDMVHRMNDLHEEPMWYNTLFNSCSSNLARHYERVNDLRLGWDRRIFLPGFGDELLEELDLLPEGMDRQAVRARFQVNDRALADGGSLDFSRAIREGSLPGR
;
A
#
# COMPACT_ATOMS: atom_id res chain seq x y z
N ARG A 1 -63.45 -15.19 -49.47
CA ARG A 1 -63.10 -14.35 -50.64
C ARG A 1 -62.32 -13.14 -50.12
N GLY A 2 -61.34 -12.62 -50.86
CA GLY A 2 -60.53 -11.46 -50.46
C GLY A 2 -59.14 -11.83 -49.93
N MET A 3 -58.13 -11.77 -50.81
CA MET A 3 -56.70 -11.74 -50.45
C MET A 3 -56.16 -10.34 -50.70
N ALA A 4 -55.32 -9.83 -49.79
CA ALA A 4 -54.36 -8.75 -50.03
C ALA A 4 -53.18 -9.00 -49.06
N GLN A 5 -52.19 -9.78 -49.46
CA GLN A 5 -50.94 -9.35 -50.12
C GLN A 5 -50.06 -8.45 -49.23
N ARG A 6 -48.83 -8.93 -48.98
CA ARG A 6 -47.77 -8.22 -48.23
C ARG A 6 -47.03 -7.22 -49.12
N PRO A 7 -46.50 -6.11 -48.58
CA PRO A 7 -45.47 -5.32 -49.26
C PRO A 7 -44.14 -6.10 -49.38
N PRO A 8 -43.25 -5.73 -50.32
CA PRO A 8 -42.02 -6.48 -50.60
C PRO A 8 -40.93 -6.27 -49.54
N ARG A 9 -40.03 -7.26 -49.43
CA ARG A 9 -38.77 -7.12 -48.69
C ARG A 9 -37.85 -6.13 -49.40
N GLN A 10 -37.32 -5.14 -48.68
CA GLN A 10 -36.13 -4.41 -49.13
C GLN A 10 -34.88 -5.23 -48.75
N GLY A 11 -33.86 -5.22 -49.62
CA GLY A 11 -32.57 -5.84 -49.33
C GLY A 11 -31.68 -4.92 -48.47
N PRO A 12 -30.63 -5.44 -47.82
CA PRO A 12 -29.71 -4.63 -47.03
C PRO A 12 -28.91 -3.67 -47.93
N PRO A 13 -28.67 -2.42 -47.52
CA PRO A 13 -27.86 -1.48 -48.28
C PRO A 13 -26.37 -1.85 -48.23
N SER A 14 -25.75 -1.99 -49.40
CA SER A 14 -24.30 -2.21 -49.53
C SER A 14 -23.54 -0.89 -49.33
N GLY A 15 -23.11 -0.62 -48.09
CA GLY A 15 -22.25 0.52 -47.76
C GLY A 15 -21.00 0.06 -47.00
N SER A 16 -19.81 0.33 -47.56
CA SER A 16 -18.53 -0.04 -46.95
C SER A 16 -17.89 1.17 -46.23
N PRO A 17 -17.73 1.13 -44.89
CA PRO A 17 -16.87 2.08 -44.18
C PRO A 17 -15.39 1.86 -44.52
N GLY A 18 -14.59 2.94 -44.44
CA GLY A 18 -13.18 2.91 -44.79
C GLY A 18 -12.31 2.11 -43.81
N ARG A 19 -11.20 1.54 -44.32
CA ARG A 19 -10.18 0.89 -43.48
C ARG A 19 -9.39 1.94 -42.67
N ALA A 20 -9.69 2.08 -41.39
CA ALA A 20 -8.78 2.74 -40.45
C ALA A 20 -7.52 1.86 -40.26
N THR A 21 -6.36 2.35 -40.70
CA THR A 21 -5.10 1.60 -40.62
C THR A 21 -4.45 1.76 -39.24
N TRP A 22 -4.78 0.86 -38.32
CA TRP A 22 -4.08 0.76 -37.03
C TRP A 22 -2.58 0.50 -37.22
N ARG A 23 -1.75 1.36 -36.63
CA ARG A 23 -0.29 1.16 -36.56
C ARG A 23 0.10 0.62 -35.19
N GLY A 24 0.72 -0.55 -35.19
CA GLY A 24 1.88 -0.77 -34.32
C GLY A 24 1.66 -1.38 -32.94
N LEU A 25 1.01 -2.54 -32.85
CA LEU A 25 1.36 -3.56 -31.84
C LEU A 25 1.36 -4.94 -32.53
N LYS A 26 2.34 -5.79 -32.19
CA LYS A 26 2.46 -7.16 -32.71
C LYS A 26 2.07 -8.15 -31.61
N PRO A 27 1.05 -9.00 -31.79
CA PRO A 27 0.78 -10.08 -30.85
C PRO A 27 1.86 -11.17 -30.98
N ASN A 28 2.44 -11.60 -29.86
CA ASN A 28 3.38 -12.72 -29.81
C ASN A 28 2.63 -13.99 -29.38
N ARG A 29 2.36 -14.90 -30.31
CA ARG A 29 1.57 -16.11 -30.01
C ARG A 29 2.40 -17.22 -29.37
N SER A 30 2.09 -17.56 -28.12
CA SER A 30 2.40 -18.87 -27.54
C SER A 30 1.26 -19.34 -26.62
N ARG A 31 0.39 -20.22 -27.13
CA ARG A 31 -0.48 -21.03 -26.26
C ARG A 31 0.40 -22.05 -25.53
N ALA A 32 0.26 -22.13 -24.21
CA ALA A 32 0.68 -23.27 -23.41
C ALA A 32 -0.52 -23.74 -22.59
N THR A 33 -0.99 -24.95 -22.86
CA THR A 33 -1.99 -25.64 -22.05
C THR A 33 -1.29 -26.31 -20.87
N TRP A 34 -1.76 -26.08 -19.65
CA TRP A 34 -1.23 -26.72 -18.45
C TRP A 34 -2.08 -27.92 -18.07
N GLU A 35 -1.44 -29.08 -17.96
CA GLU A 35 -2.07 -30.36 -17.68
C GLU A 35 -1.31 -31.04 -16.53
N SER A 36 -2.05 -31.38 -15.48
CA SER A 36 -1.69 -32.08 -14.22
C SER A 36 -0.24 -32.49 -13.94
N ALA A 37 0.29 -32.07 -12.78
CA ALA A 37 1.30 -32.82 -12.02
C ALA A 37 1.18 -32.58 -10.50
N ARG A 38 0.70 -33.57 -9.74
CA ARG A 38 0.84 -33.66 -8.27
C ARG A 38 1.89 -34.70 -7.90
N PRO A 39 2.70 -34.45 -6.86
CA PRO A 39 3.19 -35.51 -5.98
C PRO A 39 2.80 -35.23 -4.52
N GLY A 40 2.30 -36.24 -3.81
CA GLY A 40 2.04 -36.17 -2.36
C GLY A 40 3.26 -36.57 -1.53
N VAL A 41 3.25 -36.21 -0.25
CA VAL A 41 4.23 -36.65 0.77
C VAL A 41 3.48 -37.00 2.06
N GLU A 42 4.00 -37.98 2.81
CA GLU A 42 3.36 -38.56 4.00
C GLU A 42 3.72 -37.87 5.32
N ASP A 43 2.73 -37.84 6.22
CA ASP A 43 2.75 -37.83 7.68
C ASP A 43 4.09 -37.73 8.45
N ALA A 44 4.16 -36.75 9.37
CA ALA A 44 4.96 -36.83 10.61
C ALA A 44 4.49 -35.81 11.68
N SER A 45 3.61 -36.21 12.60
CA SER A 45 3.18 -35.34 13.73
C SER A 45 3.72 -35.80 15.10
N HIS A 46 4.41 -34.90 15.84
CA HIS A 46 4.90 -35.25 17.19
C HIS A 46 4.98 -34.08 18.21
N ARG A 47 3.91 -33.98 19.01
CA ARG A 47 3.80 -33.51 20.43
C ARG A 47 4.98 -32.79 21.10
N SER A 48 4.75 -31.55 21.56
CA SER A 48 4.75 -31.14 22.99
C SER A 48 4.54 -29.61 23.07
N ALA A 49 3.53 -29.04 23.75
CA ALA A 49 3.15 -29.16 25.16
C ALA A 49 4.19 -28.59 26.15
N GLN A 50 3.99 -27.35 26.61
CA GLN A 50 4.64 -26.78 27.81
C GLN A 50 3.67 -25.89 28.59
N SER A 51 3.92 -25.72 29.88
CA SER A 51 2.97 -25.25 30.89
C SER A 51 3.18 -23.80 31.36
N VAL A 52 2.09 -23.11 31.66
CA VAL A 52 2.09 -21.74 32.22
C VAL A 52 2.42 -21.75 33.72
N HIS A 53 3.26 -20.81 34.16
CA HIS A 53 3.23 -20.26 35.52
C HIS A 53 3.51 -18.75 35.47
N ALA A 54 2.64 -17.95 36.10
CA ALA A 54 2.83 -16.52 36.32
C ALA A 54 3.65 -16.26 37.59
N TRP A 55 3.96 -14.98 37.88
CA TRP A 55 3.88 -14.36 39.23
C TRP A 55 4.12 -12.84 39.16
N ASP A 56 3.53 -12.09 40.10
CA ASP A 56 3.58 -10.62 40.21
C ASP A 56 4.81 -10.10 41.00
N GLY A 57 5.13 -8.79 40.90
CA GLY A 57 6.01 -8.13 41.88
C GLY A 57 6.59 -6.75 41.53
N ALA A 58 5.97 -5.68 42.03
CA ALA A 58 6.61 -4.38 42.36
C ALA A 58 6.99 -4.37 43.89
N PRO A 59 7.60 -3.34 44.55
CA PRO A 59 7.74 -1.92 44.12
C PRO A 59 8.94 -1.05 44.65
N SER A 60 8.98 0.23 44.21
CA SER A 60 9.22 1.46 45.02
C SER A 60 10.62 2.15 45.21
N LYS A 61 10.54 3.51 45.13
CA LYS A 61 11.13 4.58 46.01
C LYS A 61 12.58 5.15 45.88
N SER A 62 12.61 6.48 45.62
CA SER A 62 13.51 7.56 46.15
C SER A 62 15.03 7.57 45.83
N GLY A 63 15.75 8.71 45.79
CA GLY A 63 15.42 10.14 46.03
C GLY A 63 16.67 11.07 45.89
N ILE A 64 16.68 12.26 46.55
CA ILE A 64 17.77 13.30 46.61
C ILE A 64 17.81 14.22 45.35
N CYS A 65 17.55 15.55 45.38
CA CYS A 65 18.12 16.73 46.10
C CYS A 65 19.44 17.29 45.49
N LEU A 66 19.78 18.60 45.50
CA LEU A 66 19.06 19.90 45.53
C LEU A 66 20.12 21.03 45.37
N LEU A 67 19.87 22.12 44.61
CA LEU A 67 20.23 23.55 44.88
C LEU A 67 20.41 24.42 43.60
N ASP A 68 20.39 25.73 43.82
CA ASP A 68 20.29 26.82 42.82
C ASP A 68 21.20 28.02 43.22
N THR A 69 21.52 28.91 42.29
CA THR A 69 21.61 30.40 42.44
C THR A 69 22.21 31.09 41.20
N LYS A 70 21.80 32.34 40.94
CA LYS A 70 22.39 33.28 39.96
C LYS A 70 22.62 34.66 40.58
N GLY A 71 23.60 35.43 40.09
CA GLY A 71 23.92 36.80 40.54
C GLY A 71 24.79 37.57 39.52
N ALA A 72 24.98 38.88 39.74
CA ALA A 72 25.64 39.83 38.83
C ALA A 72 26.24 41.03 39.63
N ALA A 73 26.84 42.11 39.11
CA ALA A 73 26.89 42.68 37.74
C ALA A 73 28.06 43.69 37.54
N SER A 74 28.06 44.36 36.37
CA SER A 74 28.55 45.74 36.12
C SER A 74 30.08 46.08 36.02
N GLN A 75 30.33 47.24 35.40
CA GLN A 75 31.59 47.94 35.03
C GLN A 75 31.78 49.23 35.90
N PRO A 76 32.81 50.15 35.81
CA PRO A 76 33.40 50.76 34.58
C PRO A 76 34.81 51.46 34.57
N GLN A 77 35.27 51.87 33.36
CA GLN A 77 35.96 53.14 32.92
C GLN A 77 37.31 53.74 33.48
N THR A 78 38.38 53.77 32.64
CA THR A 78 39.22 54.91 32.06
C THR A 78 39.66 56.19 32.85
N PRO A 79 40.59 57.08 32.35
CA PRO A 79 41.82 57.00 31.47
C PRO A 79 43.08 57.77 32.06
N PRO A 80 43.73 58.87 31.52
CA PRO A 80 44.45 59.17 30.24
C PRO A 80 45.90 59.82 30.31
N SER A 81 46.66 59.82 29.18
CA SER A 81 47.65 60.88 28.71
C SER A 81 49.02 61.12 29.44
N PRO A 82 49.99 62.00 28.98
CA PRO A 82 50.14 62.77 27.69
C PRO A 82 51.60 62.93 27.08
N ARG A 83 51.72 63.64 25.92
CA ARG A 83 52.88 64.46 25.38
C ARG A 83 54.16 63.75 24.85
N ALA A 84 55.04 64.33 24.00
CA ALA A 84 55.15 65.60 23.22
C ALA A 84 56.16 65.39 22.03
N MET A 85 55.94 65.85 20.78
CA MET A 85 56.23 67.18 20.14
C MET A 85 57.72 67.57 19.96
N THR A 86 58.21 67.62 18.69
CA THR A 86 59.10 68.68 18.11
C THR A 86 59.27 68.57 16.57
N ASP A 87 59.64 69.71 15.97
CA ASP A 87 60.02 70.06 14.57
C ASP A 87 61.02 71.27 14.73
N PRO A 88 61.77 71.86 13.74
CA PRO A 88 61.73 71.74 12.26
C PRO A 88 63.10 71.68 11.51
N SER A 89 63.07 71.52 10.17
CA SER A 89 63.87 72.31 9.19
C SER A 89 63.55 71.96 7.71
N GLU A 90 63.83 72.90 6.78
CA GLU A 90 63.51 72.85 5.33
C GLU A 90 64.70 72.31 4.47
N PRO A 91 64.69 72.41 3.12
CA PRO A 91 63.89 71.58 2.20
C PRO A 91 64.77 70.87 1.14
N GLY A 92 64.25 69.82 0.48
CA GLY A 92 65.01 69.13 -0.57
C GLY A 92 64.18 68.23 -1.52
N GLU A 93 64.00 68.73 -2.74
CA GLU A 93 63.81 68.06 -4.04
C GLU A 93 62.79 66.90 -4.22
N THR A 94 62.33 66.75 -5.46
CA THR A 94 61.22 65.86 -5.84
C THR A 94 61.70 64.54 -6.47
N GLU A 95 61.28 63.39 -5.93
CA GLU A 95 61.15 62.16 -6.71
C GLU A 95 60.01 61.27 -6.15
N GLY A 96 59.45 60.39 -6.99
CA GLY A 96 58.13 59.79 -6.76
C GLY A 96 58.13 58.53 -5.90
N LEU A 97 57.18 58.43 -4.96
CA LEU A 97 56.93 57.24 -4.15
C LEU A 97 55.84 56.34 -4.77
N PRO A 98 56.01 55.00 -4.84
CA PRO A 98 54.93 54.08 -5.20
C PRO A 98 53.89 53.97 -4.06
N PRO A 99 52.64 53.56 -4.35
CA PRO A 99 51.58 53.47 -3.34
C PRO A 99 51.83 52.36 -2.31
N SER A 100 51.52 52.64 -1.04
CA SER A 100 51.62 51.67 0.06
C SER A 100 50.75 50.44 -0.17
N PRO A 101 51.21 49.23 0.22
CA PRO A 101 50.36 48.04 0.17
C PRO A 101 49.21 48.16 1.17
N GLY A 102 47.99 47.88 0.71
CA GLY A 102 46.81 47.76 1.58
C GLY A 102 46.92 46.56 2.52
N PRO A 103 46.10 46.51 3.59
CA PRO A 103 46.14 45.40 4.54
C PRO A 103 45.82 44.07 3.84
N SER A 104 46.73 43.10 3.97
CA SER A 104 46.58 41.76 3.40
C SER A 104 45.25 41.12 3.84
N PRO A 105 44.49 40.47 2.94
CA PRO A 105 43.27 39.79 3.33
C PRO A 105 43.60 38.68 4.33
N THR A 106 42.89 38.66 5.46
CA THR A 106 42.97 37.56 6.42
C THR A 106 42.59 36.25 5.72
N PRO A 107 43.44 35.20 5.77
CA PRO A 107 43.12 33.94 5.12
C PRO A 107 41.86 33.35 5.75
N SER A 108 40.81 33.18 4.93
CA SER A 108 39.60 32.48 5.35
C SER A 108 39.97 31.07 5.79
N ALA A 109 39.65 30.73 7.03
CA ALA A 109 40.06 29.45 7.62
C ALA A 109 39.54 28.29 6.75
N PRO A 110 40.43 27.44 6.19
CA PRO A 110 40.00 26.40 5.27
C PRO A 110 39.09 25.41 6.00
N LEU A 111 37.87 25.23 5.48
CA LEU A 111 36.92 24.25 6.01
C LEU A 111 37.63 22.88 6.13
N PRO A 112 37.61 22.23 7.31
CA PRO A 112 38.51 21.11 7.58
C PRO A 112 38.22 19.94 6.64
N GLY A 113 39.10 19.72 5.65
CA GLY A 113 38.89 18.79 4.53
C GLY A 113 38.67 17.32 4.90
N SER A 114 38.82 16.95 6.18
CA SER A 114 38.43 15.63 6.69
C SER A 114 36.94 15.51 7.05
N PHE A 115 36.16 16.59 7.03
CA PHE A 115 34.74 16.59 7.39
C PHE A 115 33.84 16.22 6.21
N LEU A 116 33.97 16.90 5.07
CA LEU A 116 33.20 16.64 3.84
C LEU A 116 33.16 15.16 3.42
N PRO A 117 34.28 14.40 3.37
CA PRO A 117 34.23 12.98 3.01
C PRO A 117 33.58 12.08 4.09
N ARG A 118 33.44 12.54 5.35
CA ARG A 118 32.64 11.82 6.36
C ARG A 118 31.15 12.09 6.15
N VAL A 119 30.77 13.35 5.91
CA VAL A 119 29.38 13.75 5.63
C VAL A 119 28.84 13.02 4.39
N LEU A 120 29.62 12.98 3.29
CA LEU A 120 29.22 12.27 2.08
C LEU A 120 29.03 10.76 2.31
N ARG A 121 29.91 10.11 3.08
CA ARG A 121 29.73 8.68 3.44
C ARG A 121 28.50 8.46 4.33
N ALA A 122 28.24 9.36 5.28
CA ALA A 122 27.05 9.28 6.13
C ALA A 122 25.77 9.40 5.29
N ALA A 123 25.70 10.38 4.39
CA ALA A 123 24.59 10.55 3.45
C ALA A 123 24.37 9.30 2.57
N LEU A 124 25.43 8.71 2.02
CA LEU A 124 25.36 7.46 1.25
C LEU A 124 24.94 6.23 2.10
N ALA A 125 25.10 6.28 3.42
CA ALA A 125 24.63 5.22 4.32
C ALA A 125 23.17 5.38 4.75
N LEU A 126 22.58 6.59 4.65
CA LEU A 126 21.22 6.87 5.11
C LEU A 126 20.15 5.90 4.57
N PRO A 127 20.15 5.46 3.30
CA PRO A 127 19.15 4.49 2.82
C PRO A 127 19.23 3.13 3.54
N VAL A 128 20.44 2.65 3.83
CA VAL A 128 20.68 1.39 4.56
C VAL A 128 20.29 1.54 6.03
N VAL A 129 20.59 2.70 6.64
CA VAL A 129 20.22 3.00 8.02
C VAL A 129 18.70 3.15 8.17
N ALA A 130 18.03 3.83 7.24
CA ALA A 130 16.57 3.95 7.23
C ALA A 130 15.90 2.59 7.03
N TRP A 131 16.36 1.79 6.05
CA TRP A 131 15.83 0.45 5.81
C TRP A 131 16.00 -0.48 7.02
N GLY A 132 17.20 -0.55 7.61
CA GLY A 132 17.45 -1.42 8.77
C GLY A 132 16.67 -0.99 10.02
N ALA A 133 16.49 0.32 10.24
CA ALA A 133 15.63 0.83 11.30
C ALA A 133 14.15 0.45 11.06
N LEU A 134 13.65 0.58 9.82
CA LEU A 134 12.27 0.22 9.48
C LEU A 134 12.00 -1.30 9.61
N VAL A 135 12.96 -2.15 9.23
CA VAL A 135 12.90 -3.60 9.51
C VAL A 135 12.79 -3.86 11.01
N LEU A 136 13.63 -3.22 11.82
CA LEU A 136 13.63 -3.41 13.28
C LEU A 136 12.34 -2.92 13.95
N VAL A 137 11.68 -1.90 13.41
CA VAL A 137 10.37 -1.39 13.88
C VAL A 137 9.20 -2.28 13.45
N TRP A 138 9.11 -2.64 12.17
CA TRP A 138 7.86 -3.16 11.57
C TRP A 138 7.84 -4.66 11.25
N ALA A 139 8.99 -5.27 10.94
CA ALA A 139 8.97 -6.58 10.28
C ALA A 139 8.58 -7.73 11.21
N GLY A 140 7.90 -8.75 10.66
CA GLY A 140 7.65 -10.03 11.30
C GLY A 140 6.44 -10.10 12.23
N GLY A 141 5.38 -9.34 11.95
CA GLY A 141 4.03 -9.50 12.53
C GLY A 141 3.96 -9.51 14.07
N PHE A 142 3.71 -8.36 14.68
CA PHE A 142 3.43 -8.25 16.12
C PHE A 142 2.27 -7.28 16.35
N GLY A 143 1.34 -7.67 17.22
CA GLY A 143 0.15 -6.89 17.58
C GLY A 143 0.45 -5.45 18.02
N GLY A 144 -0.48 -4.56 17.69
CA GLY A 144 -0.51 -3.15 18.08
C GLY A 144 0.34 -2.22 17.20
N SER A 145 0.64 -1.05 17.76
CA SER A 145 1.68 -0.15 17.24
C SER A 145 3.06 -0.66 17.69
N ALA A 146 4.08 -0.44 16.86
CA ALA A 146 5.42 -1.00 17.09
C ALA A 146 5.94 -0.69 18.51
N PRO A 147 6.07 -1.70 19.41
CA PRO A 147 6.25 -1.45 20.83
C PRO A 147 7.57 -0.75 21.13
N GLY A 148 7.60 0.08 22.18
CA GLY A 148 8.68 1.04 22.44
C GLY A 148 10.10 0.44 22.49
N TRP A 149 10.24 -0.85 22.82
CA TRP A 149 11.52 -1.54 22.76
C TRP A 149 12.05 -1.74 21.32
N ARG A 150 11.16 -1.95 20.33
CA ARG A 150 11.54 -2.01 18.90
C ARG A 150 12.00 -0.65 18.41
N MET A 151 11.32 0.42 18.82
CA MET A 151 11.72 1.80 18.52
C MET A 151 13.09 2.13 19.15
N ALA A 152 13.31 1.77 20.41
CA ALA A 152 14.60 1.95 21.09
C ALA A 152 15.72 1.13 20.41
N LEU A 153 15.45 -0.14 20.03
CA LEU A 153 16.39 -1.00 19.32
C LEU A 153 16.75 -0.42 17.94
N ALA A 154 15.78 0.07 17.18
CA ALA A 154 16.00 0.70 15.89
C ALA A 154 16.84 1.98 16.00
N LEU A 155 16.56 2.84 17.00
CA LEU A 155 17.33 4.05 17.27
C LEU A 155 18.78 3.74 17.72
N LEU A 156 18.97 2.76 18.60
CA LEU A 156 20.30 2.31 19.03
C LEU A 156 21.10 1.69 17.87
N TRP A 157 20.46 0.85 17.05
CA TRP A 157 21.08 0.24 15.88
C TRP A 157 21.46 1.30 14.82
N ALA A 158 20.58 2.28 14.57
CA ALA A 158 20.84 3.38 13.64
C ALA A 158 21.97 4.31 14.14
N ALA A 159 21.98 4.64 15.43
CA ALA A 159 23.07 5.41 16.05
C ALA A 159 24.42 4.67 15.93
N GLY A 160 24.44 3.36 16.18
CA GLY A 160 25.62 2.51 15.98
C GLY A 160 26.10 2.51 14.52
N ALA A 161 25.18 2.33 13.57
CA ALA A 161 25.48 2.36 12.14
C ALA A 161 26.12 3.70 11.70
N LEU A 162 25.56 4.83 12.13
CA LEU A 162 26.09 6.16 11.85
C LEU A 162 27.46 6.38 12.52
N ALA A 163 27.64 5.93 13.77
CA ALA A 163 28.91 6.03 14.48
C ALA A 163 30.04 5.26 13.77
N LEU A 164 29.77 4.06 13.24
CA LEU A 164 30.73 3.29 12.43
C LEU A 164 31.14 4.05 11.15
N VAL A 165 30.17 4.64 10.43
CA VAL A 165 30.40 5.35 9.16
C VAL A 165 31.15 6.68 9.35
N VAL A 166 30.92 7.40 10.46
CA VAL A 166 31.58 8.67 10.75
C VAL A 166 32.95 8.48 11.44
N GLY A 167 33.04 7.56 12.41
CA GLY A 167 34.22 7.36 13.23
C GLY A 167 35.39 6.70 12.51
N LEU A 168 35.13 5.73 11.62
CA LEU A 168 36.19 4.99 10.94
C LEU A 168 36.87 5.81 9.85
N ARG A 169 38.19 6.03 9.97
CA ARG A 169 38.98 6.83 9.00
C ARG A 169 38.90 6.26 7.57
N SER A 170 39.22 4.99 7.36
CA SER A 170 39.18 4.35 6.03
C SER A 170 37.75 4.09 5.56
N ARG A 171 37.43 4.49 4.31
CA ARG A 171 36.12 4.24 3.68
C ARG A 171 35.77 2.74 3.57
N GLN A 172 36.77 1.89 3.31
CA GLN A 172 36.56 0.44 3.19
C GLN A 172 36.22 -0.17 4.55
N ARG A 173 36.90 0.26 5.62
CA ARG A 173 36.58 -0.19 6.99
C ARG A 173 35.21 0.32 7.44
N ALA A 174 34.84 1.56 7.08
CA ALA A 174 33.52 2.12 7.36
C ALA A 174 32.39 1.29 6.72
N PHE A 175 32.45 1.03 5.41
CA PHE A 175 31.42 0.24 4.71
C PHE A 175 31.44 -1.25 5.10
N GLY A 176 32.62 -1.84 5.34
CA GLY A 176 32.72 -3.22 5.83
C GLY A 176 32.12 -3.41 7.23
N ALA A 177 32.34 -2.44 8.14
CA ALA A 177 31.73 -2.45 9.46
C ALA A 177 30.20 -2.23 9.39
N LEU A 178 29.73 -1.32 8.53
CA LEU A 178 28.29 -1.13 8.30
C LEU A 178 27.62 -2.39 7.74
N ALA A 179 28.26 -3.07 6.77
CA ALA A 179 27.77 -4.32 6.22
C ALA A 179 27.68 -5.42 7.30
N GLY A 180 28.71 -5.57 8.13
CA GLY A 180 28.69 -6.50 9.27
C GLY A 180 27.64 -6.16 10.33
N TRP A 181 27.36 -4.87 10.56
CA TRP A 181 26.33 -4.37 11.48
C TRP A 181 24.90 -4.52 10.94
N THR A 182 24.74 -4.51 9.62
CA THR A 182 23.45 -4.71 8.94
C THR A 182 23.16 -6.19 8.67
N ALA A 183 24.18 -7.04 8.58
CA ALA A 183 24.02 -8.46 8.25
C ALA A 183 23.03 -9.21 9.16
N PRO A 184 23.02 -9.04 10.51
CA PRO A 184 22.01 -9.68 11.36
C PRO A 184 20.57 -9.23 11.05
N VAL A 185 20.37 -7.94 10.77
CA VAL A 185 19.05 -7.36 10.42
C VAL A 185 18.58 -7.87 9.05
N LEU A 186 19.50 -8.00 8.09
CA LEU A 186 19.23 -8.58 6.78
C LEU A 186 18.92 -10.07 6.85
N ILE A 187 19.67 -10.84 7.64
CA ILE A 187 19.42 -12.28 7.86
C ILE A 187 18.05 -12.47 8.52
N PHE A 188 17.74 -11.71 9.57
CA PHE A 188 16.42 -11.71 10.20
C PHE A 188 15.31 -11.44 9.17
N PHE A 189 15.40 -10.34 8.41
CA PHE A 189 14.39 -9.97 7.42
C PHE A 189 14.19 -11.03 6.33
N LEU A 190 15.28 -11.65 5.85
CA LEU A 190 15.21 -12.68 4.82
C LEU A 190 14.58 -13.98 5.34
N LEU A 191 14.85 -14.37 6.60
CA LEU A 191 14.30 -15.55 7.26
C LEU A 191 12.83 -15.43 7.70
N LEU A 192 12.21 -14.25 7.56
CA LEU A 192 10.77 -14.08 7.79
C LEU A 192 9.96 -14.78 6.71
N SER A 193 9.50 -15.99 7.01
CA SER A 193 8.52 -16.73 6.21
C SER A 193 7.09 -16.30 6.52
N PRO A 194 6.23 -16.14 5.50
CA PRO A 194 4.80 -15.96 5.72
C PRO A 194 4.18 -17.26 6.24
N SER A 195 3.01 -17.19 6.87
CA SER A 195 2.27 -18.32 7.43
C SER A 195 0.77 -18.18 7.16
N ASN A 196 0.06 -19.29 7.01
CA ASN A 196 -1.41 -19.34 7.14
C ASN A 196 -1.85 -19.74 8.56
N ASP A 197 -0.92 -20.20 9.39
CA ASP A 197 -1.09 -20.53 10.80
C ASP A 197 -0.51 -19.40 11.67
N ARG A 198 -1.37 -18.51 12.16
CA ARG A 198 -1.10 -17.51 13.21
C ARG A 198 -2.37 -17.30 14.05
N ASP A 199 -2.26 -16.49 15.11
CA ASP A 199 -3.41 -16.04 15.89
C ASP A 199 -4.08 -14.86 15.17
N TRP A 200 -5.04 -15.15 14.29
CA TRP A 200 -5.66 -14.19 13.37
C TRP A 200 -6.90 -13.51 13.96
N GLU A 201 -7.08 -12.21 13.68
CA GLU A 201 -8.33 -11.52 14.00
C GLU A 201 -9.55 -12.22 13.35
N ALA A 202 -10.72 -12.18 13.99
CA ALA A 202 -11.93 -12.83 13.50
C ALA A 202 -12.25 -12.56 12.00
N PRO A 203 -12.16 -11.33 11.43
CA PRO A 203 -12.42 -11.09 10.01
C PRO A 203 -11.35 -11.63 9.04
N SER A 204 -10.17 -12.02 9.56
CA SER A 204 -9.02 -12.63 8.87
C SER A 204 -8.81 -14.11 9.20
N SER A 205 -9.67 -14.68 10.07
CA SER A 205 -9.45 -15.99 10.69
C SER A 205 -9.47 -17.16 9.70
N ARG A 206 -10.31 -17.07 8.65
CA ARG A 206 -10.38 -18.04 7.56
C ARG A 206 -9.78 -17.49 6.27
N THR A 207 -9.23 -18.37 5.44
CA THR A 207 -8.83 -18.08 4.06
C THR A 207 -9.81 -18.77 3.12
N ALA A 208 -10.62 -17.98 2.41
CA ALA A 208 -11.51 -18.49 1.38
C ALA A 208 -10.73 -19.29 0.31
N HIS A 209 -11.40 -20.26 -0.29
CA HIS A 209 -10.86 -21.10 -1.36
C HIS A 209 -12.01 -21.58 -2.26
N ALA A 210 -11.70 -22.21 -3.39
CA ALA A 210 -12.72 -22.66 -4.34
C ALA A 210 -12.48 -24.07 -4.88
N THR A 211 -13.56 -24.85 -4.95
CA THR A 211 -13.65 -26.02 -5.81
C THR A 211 -14.17 -25.58 -7.18
N ILE A 212 -13.53 -26.02 -8.27
CA ILE A 212 -13.82 -25.60 -9.65
C ILE A 212 -14.19 -26.84 -10.47
N ASP A 213 -15.38 -26.88 -11.05
CA ASP A 213 -15.79 -27.91 -12.02
C ASP A 213 -16.26 -27.25 -13.33
N GLY A 214 -15.33 -27.12 -14.29
CA GLY A 214 -15.58 -26.54 -15.60
C GLY A 214 -15.92 -25.04 -15.57
N ARG A 215 -17.20 -24.72 -15.40
CA ARG A 215 -17.75 -23.36 -15.28
C ARG A 215 -18.55 -23.13 -13.99
N GLU A 216 -18.81 -24.18 -13.21
CA GLU A 216 -19.34 -24.06 -11.86
C GLU A 216 -18.18 -23.87 -10.87
N VAL A 217 -18.27 -22.84 -10.02
CA VAL A 217 -17.26 -22.52 -9.01
C VAL A 217 -17.92 -22.46 -7.64
N THR A 218 -17.60 -23.44 -6.79
CA THR A 218 -18.02 -23.45 -5.38
C THR A 218 -17.00 -22.71 -4.55
N LEU A 219 -17.37 -21.52 -4.09
CA LEU A 219 -16.60 -20.72 -3.15
C LEU A 219 -16.89 -21.21 -1.73
N HIS A 220 -15.83 -21.48 -0.97
CA HIS A 220 -15.87 -21.93 0.42
C HIS A 220 -15.39 -20.82 1.35
N ASP A 221 -15.96 -20.75 2.55
CA ASP A 221 -15.70 -19.69 3.54
C ASP A 221 -15.97 -18.26 2.98
N VAL A 222 -17.06 -18.09 2.22
CA VAL A 222 -17.58 -16.76 1.86
C VAL A 222 -17.99 -16.04 3.13
N ARG A 223 -17.33 -14.91 3.43
CA ARG A 223 -17.58 -14.16 4.67
C ARG A 223 -18.91 -13.41 4.59
N ASP A 224 -19.72 -13.52 5.66
CA ASP A 224 -21.08 -12.97 5.71
C ASP A 224 -21.36 -12.17 6.98
N PHE A 225 -20.39 -11.35 7.41
CA PHE A 225 -20.50 -10.62 8.67
C PHE A 225 -21.66 -9.62 8.62
N ARG A 226 -22.27 -9.41 9.78
CA ARG A 226 -23.38 -8.45 9.98
C ARG A 226 -22.98 -7.41 11.01
N TYR A 227 -23.26 -6.16 10.72
CA TYR A 227 -22.80 -5.00 11.49
C TYR A 227 -23.99 -4.26 12.10
N ALA A 228 -23.90 -3.92 13.39
CA ALA A 228 -24.89 -3.11 14.08
C ALA A 228 -24.50 -1.61 14.06
N GLU A 229 -25.45 -0.73 14.40
CA GLU A 229 -25.24 0.73 14.43
C GLU A 229 -24.14 1.19 15.41
N ASP A 230 -23.86 0.39 16.45
CA ASP A 230 -22.79 0.66 17.43
C ASP A 230 -21.40 0.18 16.99
N GLY A 231 -21.30 -0.41 15.79
CA GLY A 231 -20.07 -0.95 15.22
C GLY A 231 -19.69 -2.34 15.73
N SER A 232 -20.53 -3.00 16.54
CA SER A 232 -20.39 -4.43 16.84
C SER A 232 -20.74 -5.30 15.62
N TRP A 233 -20.27 -6.55 15.59
CA TRP A 233 -20.53 -7.47 14.48
C TRP A 233 -20.78 -8.91 14.90
N GLU A 234 -21.62 -9.60 14.13
CA GLU A 234 -21.85 -11.03 14.21
C GLU A 234 -21.04 -11.73 13.09
N PRO A 235 -20.08 -12.62 13.43
CA PRO A 235 -19.24 -13.29 12.44
C PRO A 235 -19.93 -14.54 11.86
N ALA A 236 -20.14 -14.56 10.55
CA ALA A 236 -20.72 -15.68 9.81
C ALA A 236 -19.94 -15.97 8.51
N TRP A 237 -20.09 -17.20 8.02
CA TRP A 237 -19.54 -17.67 6.73
C TRP A 237 -20.51 -18.66 6.10
N TYR A 238 -20.52 -18.73 4.76
CA TYR A 238 -21.24 -19.74 3.99
C TYR A 238 -20.39 -20.28 2.83
N ASP A 239 -20.84 -21.40 2.25
CA ASP A 239 -20.31 -21.94 0.99
C ASP A 239 -21.38 -21.76 -0.09
N ALA A 240 -20.98 -21.36 -1.31
CA ALA A 240 -21.92 -21.11 -2.40
C ALA A 240 -21.32 -21.38 -3.79
N THR A 241 -22.11 -21.99 -4.67
CA THR A 241 -21.75 -22.28 -6.07
C THR A 241 -22.25 -21.19 -7.00
N TYR A 242 -21.42 -20.77 -7.95
CA TYR A 242 -21.69 -19.76 -8.97
C TYR A 242 -21.35 -20.32 -10.35
N ASP A 243 -22.26 -20.24 -11.31
CA ASP A 243 -21.98 -20.59 -12.71
C ASP A 243 -21.45 -19.36 -13.45
N LEU A 244 -20.33 -19.50 -14.14
CA LEU A 244 -19.74 -18.44 -14.97
C LEU A 244 -20.56 -18.11 -16.23
N ASP A 245 -21.57 -18.92 -16.59
CA ASP A 245 -22.59 -18.56 -17.60
C ASP A 245 -23.73 -17.71 -17.02
N GLU A 246 -23.87 -17.62 -15.69
CA GLU A 246 -24.82 -16.72 -14.99
C GLU A 246 -24.23 -15.32 -14.70
N LEU A 247 -22.95 -15.07 -15.00
CA LEU A 247 -22.24 -13.83 -14.68
C LEU A 247 -22.66 -12.65 -15.59
N GLU A 248 -23.56 -11.78 -15.10
CA GLU A 248 -24.03 -10.60 -15.84
C GLU A 248 -23.01 -9.45 -15.87
N ARG A 249 -22.26 -9.20 -14.78
CA ARG A 249 -21.41 -7.99 -14.67
C ARG A 249 -20.27 -8.10 -13.65
N THR A 250 -19.26 -7.23 -13.83
CA THR A 250 -18.30 -6.86 -12.78
C THR A 250 -18.48 -5.39 -12.41
N TRP A 251 -18.39 -5.07 -11.12
CA TRP A 251 -18.40 -3.72 -10.57
C TRP A 251 -17.07 -3.46 -9.87
N PHE A 252 -16.44 -2.34 -10.23
CA PHE A 252 -15.28 -1.82 -9.53
C PHE A 252 -15.74 -1.05 -8.29
N VAL A 253 -15.37 -1.54 -7.12
CA VAL A 253 -15.60 -0.87 -5.85
C VAL A 253 -14.40 -0.01 -5.55
N LEU A 254 -14.61 1.29 -5.37
CA LEU A 254 -13.62 2.26 -4.89
C LEU A 254 -14.07 2.82 -3.55
N THR A 255 -13.22 2.77 -2.52
CA THR A 255 -13.51 3.35 -1.20
C THR A 255 -12.36 4.26 -0.76
N GLU A 256 -12.58 5.56 -0.64
CA GLU A 256 -11.54 6.53 -0.22
C GLU A 256 -11.48 6.69 1.31
N PHE A 257 -10.26 6.66 1.87
CA PHE A 257 -10.02 6.71 3.32
C PHE A 257 -9.79 8.15 3.81
N GLY A 258 -10.83 8.76 4.37
CA GLY A 258 -10.75 10.11 4.94
C GLY A 258 -10.51 11.20 3.88
N GLU A 259 -9.68 12.20 4.20
CA GLU A 259 -9.48 13.39 3.35
C GLU A 259 -8.39 13.23 2.27
N MET A 260 -7.64 12.13 2.24
CA MET A 260 -6.53 11.93 1.29
C MET A 260 -6.94 11.07 0.10
N GLU A 261 -7.47 11.70 -0.95
CA GLU A 261 -7.92 11.09 -2.22
C GLU A 261 -7.07 9.88 -2.67
N GLY A 262 -5.74 10.02 -2.72
CA GLY A 262 -4.83 8.96 -3.18
C GLY A 262 -4.77 7.68 -2.32
N LEU A 263 -5.27 7.70 -1.08
CA LEU A 263 -5.39 6.52 -0.21
C LEU A 263 -6.83 5.98 -0.26
N ALA A 264 -7.00 4.91 -1.02
CA ALA A 264 -8.25 4.20 -1.18
C ALA A 264 -8.07 2.68 -1.05
N HIS A 265 -9.18 1.98 -0.91
CA HIS A 265 -9.29 0.56 -1.15
C HIS A 265 -9.98 0.29 -2.47
N VAL A 266 -9.59 -0.82 -3.12
CA VAL A 266 -10.17 -1.26 -4.40
C VAL A 266 -10.41 -2.77 -4.38
N MET A 267 -11.62 -3.17 -4.75
CA MET A 267 -12.10 -4.55 -4.77
C MET A 267 -13.13 -4.73 -5.88
N LEU A 268 -13.45 -5.97 -6.26
CA LEU A 268 -14.42 -6.24 -7.32
C LEU A 268 -15.64 -6.97 -6.76
N SER A 269 -16.83 -6.53 -7.18
CA SER A 269 -18.08 -7.25 -6.98
C SER A 269 -18.52 -7.88 -8.31
N PHE A 270 -18.94 -9.14 -8.27
CA PHE A 270 -19.40 -9.90 -9.42
C PHE A 270 -20.91 -10.14 -9.28
N GLU A 271 -21.67 -9.64 -10.26
CA GLU A 271 -23.13 -9.72 -10.38
C GLU A 271 -23.48 -10.94 -11.23
N PHE A 272 -24.09 -11.94 -10.62
CA PHE A 272 -24.68 -13.11 -11.27
C PHE A 272 -26.21 -12.95 -11.34
N SER A 273 -26.88 -13.80 -12.11
CA SER A 273 -28.36 -13.80 -12.19
C SER A 273 -29.05 -14.01 -10.83
N ASP A 274 -30.35 -13.70 -10.79
CA ASP A 274 -31.18 -13.68 -9.59
C ASP A 274 -30.65 -12.77 -8.45
N ASP A 275 -30.08 -11.61 -8.84
CA ASP A 275 -29.52 -10.58 -7.95
C ASP A 275 -28.46 -11.13 -6.96
N ARG A 276 -27.65 -12.10 -7.39
CA ARG A 276 -26.57 -12.67 -6.59
C ARG A 276 -25.28 -11.88 -6.76
N PHE A 277 -24.70 -11.39 -5.65
CA PHE A 277 -23.46 -10.61 -5.66
C PHE A 277 -22.40 -11.23 -4.77
N VAL A 278 -21.16 -11.31 -5.24
CA VAL A 278 -20.01 -11.74 -4.43
C VAL A 278 -18.81 -10.81 -4.65
N VAL A 279 -18.21 -10.36 -3.54
CA VAL A 279 -17.04 -9.48 -3.54
C VAL A 279 -15.78 -10.29 -3.35
N LEU A 280 -14.80 -10.09 -4.25
CA LEU A 280 -13.43 -10.54 -4.06
C LEU A 280 -12.58 -9.30 -3.75
N SER A 281 -12.15 -9.21 -2.48
CA SER A 281 -11.28 -8.15 -1.96
C SER A 281 -9.90 -8.70 -1.64
N VAL A 282 -8.86 -7.97 -2.03
CA VAL A 282 -7.46 -8.35 -1.79
C VAL A 282 -6.97 -7.60 -0.56
N GLU A 283 -6.85 -8.30 0.56
CA GLU A 283 -6.74 -7.71 1.90
C GLU A 283 -5.39 -8.05 2.57
N ILE A 284 -5.04 -7.28 3.59
CA ILE A 284 -4.07 -7.69 4.61
C ILE A 284 -4.72 -8.75 5.51
N ARG A 285 -3.98 -9.82 5.83
CA ARG A 285 -4.35 -10.76 6.89
C ARG A 285 -3.70 -10.29 8.19
N ARG A 286 -4.51 -9.95 9.20
CA ARG A 286 -4.04 -9.35 10.47
C ARG A 286 -4.07 -10.34 11.62
N GLN A 287 -3.00 -10.37 12.42
CA GLN A 287 -3.00 -11.08 13.69
C GLN A 287 -3.78 -10.31 14.76
N GLU A 288 -4.24 -10.99 15.80
CA GLU A 288 -5.06 -10.41 16.86
C GLU A 288 -4.38 -9.17 17.49
N GLY A 289 -5.09 -8.04 17.44
CA GLY A 289 -4.61 -6.73 17.89
C GLY A 289 -3.67 -5.98 16.93
N GLU A 290 -3.35 -6.46 15.72
CA GLU A 290 -2.51 -5.74 14.77
C GLU A 290 -3.19 -4.50 14.17
N ALA A 291 -2.69 -3.31 14.53
CA ALA A 291 -3.10 -2.07 13.88
C ALA A 291 -2.56 -2.01 12.44
N TYR A 292 -3.39 -1.58 11.48
CA TYR A 292 -2.93 -1.32 10.12
C TYR A 292 -2.00 -0.11 10.06
N HIS A 293 -0.88 -0.26 9.34
CA HIS A 293 0.01 0.85 9.00
C HIS A 293 0.59 0.66 7.57
N PRO A 294 0.46 1.66 6.66
CA PRO A 294 0.92 1.52 5.27
C PRO A 294 2.42 1.21 5.12
N VAL A 295 3.26 1.71 6.03
CA VAL A 295 4.70 1.37 6.04
C VAL A 295 4.94 -0.05 6.56
N GLY A 296 4.11 -0.53 7.50
CA GLY A 296 4.20 -1.90 8.01
C GLY A 296 4.02 -2.94 6.91
N GLY A 297 3.02 -2.72 6.05
CA GLY A 297 2.79 -3.53 4.85
C GLY A 297 3.98 -3.59 3.88
N ALA A 298 4.85 -2.57 3.85
CA ALA A 298 6.04 -2.60 2.98
C ALA A 298 7.19 -3.47 3.55
N PHE A 299 7.13 -3.87 4.82
CA PHE A 299 8.24 -4.48 5.57
C PHE A 299 7.94 -5.89 6.12
N ARG A 300 7.05 -6.67 5.49
CA ARG A 300 6.64 -8.02 5.96
C ARG A 300 6.01 -7.98 7.37
N GLN A 301 5.06 -7.07 7.59
CA GLN A 301 4.23 -7.11 8.81
C GLN A 301 3.03 -8.06 8.64
N TYR A 302 2.31 -7.97 7.51
CA TYR A 302 1.08 -8.71 7.24
C TYR A 302 1.25 -9.70 6.08
N GLU A 303 0.64 -10.86 6.17
CA GLU A 303 0.36 -11.71 5.02
C GLU A 303 -0.74 -11.12 4.12
N LEU A 304 -0.79 -11.61 2.88
CA LEU A 304 -1.83 -11.31 1.90
C LEU A 304 -2.93 -12.37 2.00
N MET A 305 -4.19 -11.95 1.93
CA MET A 305 -5.32 -12.87 1.72
C MET A 305 -6.27 -12.33 0.65
N TYR A 306 -7.11 -13.22 0.11
CA TYR A 306 -8.29 -12.82 -0.65
C TYR A 306 -9.50 -13.08 0.25
N VAL A 307 -10.21 -12.02 0.61
CA VAL A 307 -11.53 -12.11 1.25
C VAL A 307 -12.54 -12.27 0.12
N VAL A 308 -13.14 -13.45 0.04
CA VAL A 308 -14.45 -13.62 -0.60
C VAL A 308 -15.49 -13.25 0.45
N ALA A 309 -16.39 -12.34 0.10
CA ALA A 309 -17.45 -11.91 0.98
C ALA A 309 -18.76 -11.71 0.23
N ASP A 310 -19.86 -11.88 0.95
CA ASP A 310 -21.15 -11.35 0.56
C ASP A 310 -21.04 -9.82 0.35
N GLU A 311 -21.70 -9.27 -0.66
CA GLU A 311 -21.59 -7.83 -0.93
C GLU A 311 -22.17 -6.97 0.22
N ARG A 312 -23.14 -7.50 0.97
CA ARG A 312 -23.70 -6.84 2.16
C ARG A 312 -22.71 -6.79 3.32
N ASP A 313 -21.93 -7.85 3.56
CA ASP A 313 -20.78 -7.79 4.48
C ASP A 313 -19.80 -6.72 3.96
N ALA A 314 -19.32 -6.95 2.73
CA ALA A 314 -18.19 -6.23 2.19
C ALA A 314 -18.44 -4.72 2.15
N LEU A 315 -19.58 -4.26 1.63
CA LEU A 315 -19.84 -2.84 1.44
C LEU A 315 -20.44 -2.16 2.68
N ALA A 316 -21.28 -2.83 3.48
CA ALA A 316 -21.87 -2.20 4.67
C ALA A 316 -20.80 -1.83 5.72
N LEU A 317 -19.72 -2.61 5.82
CA LEU A 317 -18.55 -2.26 6.63
C LEU A 317 -17.97 -0.88 6.23
N ARG A 318 -17.85 -0.59 4.93
CA ARG A 318 -17.32 0.70 4.45
C ARG A 318 -18.36 1.81 4.56
N THR A 319 -19.61 1.58 4.15
CA THR A 319 -20.62 2.64 4.03
C THR A 319 -21.37 2.97 5.33
N LEU A 320 -21.63 1.99 6.20
CA LEU A 320 -22.43 2.18 7.42
C LEU A 320 -21.55 2.34 8.66
N VAL A 321 -20.55 1.46 8.82
CA VAL A 321 -19.68 1.40 10.02
C VAL A 321 -18.57 2.44 9.94
N HIS A 322 -17.70 2.35 8.92
CA HIS A 322 -16.63 3.34 8.74
C HIS A 322 -17.16 4.68 8.21
N ARG A 323 -18.19 4.63 7.37
CA ARG A 323 -18.73 5.75 6.58
C ARG A 323 -17.73 6.32 5.56
N ASP A 324 -16.83 5.47 5.07
CA ASP A 324 -15.88 5.79 4.00
C ASP A 324 -16.63 6.09 2.69
N SER A 325 -16.20 7.13 1.96
CA SER A 325 -16.79 7.48 0.66
C SER A 325 -16.58 6.34 -0.33
N THR A 326 -17.68 5.73 -0.81
CA THR A 326 -17.64 4.49 -1.58
C THR A 326 -18.44 4.61 -2.88
N TRP A 327 -17.83 4.16 -3.98
CA TRP A 327 -18.40 4.13 -5.33
C TRP A 327 -18.44 2.69 -5.85
N LEU A 328 -19.53 2.36 -6.56
CA LEU A 328 -19.79 1.04 -7.12
C LEU A 328 -19.97 1.19 -8.64
N ILE A 329 -18.85 1.19 -9.37
CA ILE A 329 -18.77 1.58 -10.78
C ILE A 329 -18.91 0.33 -11.68
N PRO A 330 -19.95 0.22 -12.52
CA PRO A 330 -20.10 -0.93 -13.41
C PRO A 330 -19.04 -0.92 -14.51
N MET A 331 -18.32 -2.02 -14.69
CA MET A 331 -17.20 -2.13 -15.63
C MET A 331 -17.67 -2.61 -17.01
N ARG A 332 -17.15 -1.98 -18.07
CA ARG A 332 -17.35 -2.40 -19.47
C ARG A 332 -16.33 -3.46 -19.90
N ALA A 333 -16.27 -4.58 -19.16
CA ALA A 333 -15.42 -5.72 -19.51
C ALA A 333 -16.08 -6.70 -20.50
N GLY A 334 -17.38 -6.94 -20.34
CA GLY A 334 -18.13 -8.00 -21.03
C GLY A 334 -18.04 -9.36 -20.30
N PRO A 335 -19.10 -10.21 -20.36
CA PRO A 335 -19.21 -11.41 -19.52
C PRO A 335 -18.01 -12.35 -19.59
N GLU A 336 -17.46 -12.59 -20.78
CA GLU A 336 -16.34 -13.51 -20.98
C GLU A 336 -15.06 -13.00 -20.30
N LYS A 337 -14.79 -11.69 -20.38
CA LYS A 337 -13.62 -11.07 -19.71
C LYS A 337 -13.85 -10.91 -18.20
N SER A 338 -15.08 -10.67 -17.77
CA SER A 338 -15.48 -10.74 -16.37
C SER A 338 -15.24 -12.15 -15.79
N ALA A 339 -15.58 -13.21 -16.52
CA ALA A 339 -15.36 -14.59 -16.10
C ALA A 339 -13.87 -14.97 -16.09
N GLU A 340 -13.09 -14.58 -17.11
CA GLU A 340 -11.64 -14.76 -17.11
C GLU A 340 -10.97 -14.05 -15.92
N PHE A 341 -11.41 -12.83 -15.58
CA PHE A 341 -10.87 -12.07 -14.43
C PHE A 341 -11.27 -12.70 -13.09
N PHE A 342 -12.53 -13.11 -12.93
CA PHE A 342 -12.99 -13.85 -11.76
C PHE A 342 -12.15 -15.11 -11.54
N MET A 343 -11.93 -15.91 -12.59
CA MET A 343 -11.13 -17.13 -12.50
C MET A 343 -9.65 -16.86 -12.18
N ASP A 344 -9.04 -15.84 -12.77
CA ASP A 344 -7.66 -15.46 -12.45
C ASP A 344 -7.53 -14.92 -11.00
N MET A 345 -8.60 -14.36 -10.42
CA MET A 345 -8.68 -14.07 -8.98
C MET A 345 -8.90 -15.32 -8.11
N VAL A 346 -9.77 -16.23 -8.52
CA VAL A 346 -10.07 -17.47 -7.78
C VAL A 346 -8.85 -18.40 -7.74
N HIS A 347 -8.13 -18.56 -8.85
CA HIS A 347 -6.86 -19.29 -8.85
C HIS A 347 -5.85 -18.63 -7.89
N ARG A 348 -5.75 -17.30 -7.91
CA ARG A 348 -4.84 -16.56 -7.02
C ARG A 348 -5.22 -16.63 -5.54
N MET A 349 -6.50 -16.78 -5.24
CA MET A 349 -7.00 -17.08 -3.89
C MET A 349 -6.58 -18.49 -3.45
N ASN A 350 -6.78 -19.50 -4.31
CA ASN A 350 -6.34 -20.87 -4.01
C ASN A 350 -4.82 -20.96 -3.82
N ASP A 351 -4.01 -20.28 -4.65
CA ASP A 351 -2.56 -20.13 -4.45
C ASP A 351 -2.22 -19.69 -3.02
N LEU A 352 -3.00 -18.73 -2.48
CA LEU A 352 -2.77 -18.11 -1.16
C LEU A 352 -3.32 -18.94 0.00
N HIS A 353 -4.33 -19.78 -0.25
CA HIS A 353 -4.82 -20.75 0.73
C HIS A 353 -3.80 -21.89 0.93
N GLU A 354 -3.16 -22.37 -0.15
CA GLU A 354 -2.11 -23.40 -0.07
C GLU A 354 -0.73 -22.81 0.32
N GLU A 355 -0.25 -21.76 -0.36
CA GLU A 355 1.05 -21.11 -0.12
C GLU A 355 0.89 -19.65 0.34
N PRO A 356 1.05 -19.34 1.64
CA PRO A 356 0.92 -17.97 2.14
C PRO A 356 2.02 -17.05 1.57
N MET A 357 1.69 -15.78 1.34
CA MET A 357 2.63 -14.77 0.84
C MET A 357 2.52 -13.46 1.64
N TRP A 358 3.64 -12.75 1.77
CA TRP A 358 3.64 -11.41 2.38
C TRP A 358 2.86 -10.40 1.53
N TYR A 359 1.98 -9.63 2.17
CA TYR A 359 1.44 -8.40 1.60
C TYR A 359 2.60 -7.42 1.30
N ASN A 360 2.43 -6.57 0.30
CA ASN A 360 3.33 -5.45 0.09
C ASN A 360 2.60 -4.22 -0.46
N THR A 361 2.63 -3.12 0.29
CA THR A 361 1.89 -1.87 -0.04
C THR A 361 2.16 -1.35 -1.46
N LEU A 362 3.35 -1.59 -2.02
CA LEU A 362 3.75 -1.11 -3.35
C LEU A 362 3.62 -2.18 -4.45
N PHE A 363 3.84 -3.46 -4.12
CA PHE A 363 4.05 -4.53 -5.12
C PHE A 363 3.12 -5.74 -5.00
N ASN A 364 2.41 -5.88 -3.88
CA ASN A 364 1.52 -6.99 -3.57
C ASN A 364 0.37 -6.52 -2.65
N SER A 365 -0.34 -5.51 -3.14
CA SER A 365 -1.46 -4.80 -2.52
C SER A 365 -2.76 -5.02 -3.29
N CYS A 366 -3.87 -4.40 -2.89
CA CYS A 366 -5.14 -4.53 -3.60
C CYS A 366 -5.05 -4.10 -5.07
N SER A 367 -4.72 -2.82 -5.32
CA SER A 367 -4.60 -2.27 -6.68
C SER A 367 -3.50 -2.95 -7.50
N SER A 368 -2.35 -3.27 -6.92
CA SER A 368 -1.26 -3.95 -7.65
C SER A 368 -1.53 -5.43 -7.95
N ASN A 369 -2.47 -6.08 -7.26
CA ASN A 369 -3.00 -7.37 -7.70
C ASN A 369 -4.09 -7.21 -8.76
N LEU A 370 -5.08 -6.31 -8.61
CA LEU A 370 -6.09 -6.06 -9.65
C LEU A 370 -5.46 -5.65 -11.00
N ALA A 371 -4.43 -4.80 -10.98
CA ALA A 371 -3.64 -4.46 -12.15
C ALA A 371 -2.95 -5.68 -12.78
N ARG A 372 -2.46 -6.62 -11.97
CA ARG A 372 -1.80 -7.86 -12.42
C ARG A 372 -2.79 -8.89 -12.99
N HIS A 373 -4.01 -8.97 -12.44
CA HIS A 373 -5.11 -9.71 -13.04
C HIS A 373 -5.46 -9.12 -14.42
N TYR A 374 -5.58 -7.80 -14.52
CA TYR A 374 -5.83 -7.11 -15.78
C TYR A 374 -4.73 -7.36 -16.83
N GLU A 375 -3.44 -7.30 -16.43
CA GLU A 375 -2.31 -7.64 -17.32
C GLU A 375 -2.39 -9.07 -17.86
N ARG A 376 -2.73 -10.07 -17.03
CA ARG A 376 -2.84 -11.47 -17.44
C ARG A 376 -4.04 -11.72 -18.36
N VAL A 377 -5.22 -11.23 -17.98
CA VAL A 377 -6.48 -11.41 -18.72
C VAL A 377 -6.44 -10.75 -20.10
N ASN A 378 -5.64 -9.69 -20.29
CA ASN A 378 -5.59 -8.93 -21.53
C ASN A 378 -4.27 -9.05 -22.31
N ASP A 379 -3.36 -9.95 -21.90
CA ASP A 379 -2.03 -10.19 -22.53
C ASP A 379 -1.24 -8.89 -22.78
N LEU A 380 -1.22 -8.00 -21.78
CA LEU A 380 -0.63 -6.66 -21.87
C LEU A 380 0.21 -6.31 -20.65
N ARG A 381 0.86 -5.12 -20.68
CA ARG A 381 1.56 -4.55 -19.53
C ARG A 381 1.16 -3.10 -19.31
N LEU A 382 0.77 -2.77 -18.09
CA LEU A 382 0.51 -1.41 -17.60
C LEU A 382 1.82 -0.74 -17.17
N GLY A 383 2.78 -1.52 -16.65
CA GLY A 383 4.09 -1.01 -16.23
C GLY A 383 4.03 -0.17 -14.95
N TRP A 384 4.81 0.91 -14.90
CA TRP A 384 4.96 1.77 -13.71
C TRP A 384 3.92 2.90 -13.70
N ASP A 385 2.64 2.55 -13.58
CA ASP A 385 1.56 3.52 -13.49
C ASP A 385 1.34 4.03 -12.05
N ARG A 386 1.11 5.35 -11.90
CA ARG A 386 0.90 5.98 -10.58
C ARG A 386 -0.37 5.53 -9.87
N ARG A 387 -1.41 5.18 -10.63
CA ARG A 387 -2.76 4.84 -10.15
C ARG A 387 -2.80 3.43 -9.52
N ILE A 388 -1.80 2.60 -9.84
CA ILE A 388 -1.58 1.30 -9.21
C ILE A 388 -1.06 1.43 -7.76
N PHE A 389 -0.27 2.46 -7.45
CA PHE A 389 0.24 2.74 -6.09
C PHE A 389 -0.48 3.88 -5.36
N LEU A 390 -1.38 4.60 -6.04
CA LEU A 390 -2.34 5.55 -5.46
C LEU A 390 -3.78 5.15 -5.89
N PRO A 391 -4.38 4.13 -5.24
CA PRO A 391 -5.65 3.51 -5.68
C PRO A 391 -6.84 4.45 -5.82
N GLY A 392 -6.85 5.62 -5.17
CA GLY A 392 -7.90 6.63 -5.34
C GLY A 392 -8.06 7.14 -6.77
N PHE A 393 -7.00 7.06 -7.56
CA PHE A 393 -7.01 7.38 -8.99
C PHE A 393 -7.23 6.13 -9.87
N GLY A 394 -7.72 5.02 -9.30
CA GLY A 394 -8.01 3.80 -10.05
C GLY A 394 -9.10 4.01 -11.12
N ASP A 395 -10.02 4.94 -10.90
CA ASP A 395 -11.01 5.39 -11.87
C ASP A 395 -10.39 6.21 -13.04
N GLU A 396 -9.36 7.02 -12.80
CA GLU A 396 -8.55 7.60 -13.90
C GLU A 396 -7.89 6.50 -14.76
N LEU A 397 -7.60 5.33 -14.20
CA LEU A 397 -7.02 4.20 -14.95
C LEU A 397 -8.10 3.44 -15.71
N LEU A 398 -9.29 3.26 -15.13
CA LEU A 398 -10.44 2.68 -15.85
C LEU A 398 -10.89 3.56 -17.02
N GLU A 399 -10.78 4.89 -16.92
CA GLU A 399 -11.10 5.81 -18.03
C GLU A 399 -10.12 5.62 -19.20
N GLU A 400 -8.81 5.61 -18.93
CA GLU A 400 -7.77 5.42 -19.97
C GLU A 400 -7.82 4.02 -20.61
N LEU A 401 -8.25 3.01 -19.85
CA LEU A 401 -8.43 1.64 -20.33
C LEU A 401 -9.79 1.40 -21.02
N ASP A 402 -10.62 2.42 -21.20
CA ASP A 402 -11.95 2.35 -21.83
C ASP A 402 -12.93 1.41 -21.08
N LEU A 403 -12.73 1.23 -19.76
CA LEU A 403 -13.49 0.33 -18.90
C LEU A 403 -14.68 0.98 -18.16
N LEU A 404 -14.79 2.31 -18.18
CA LEU A 404 -15.94 3.02 -17.63
C LEU A 404 -17.22 2.80 -18.48
N PRO A 405 -18.42 3.08 -17.93
CA PRO A 405 -19.67 3.10 -18.69
C PRO A 405 -19.61 4.04 -19.90
N GLU A 406 -20.27 3.66 -20.99
CA GLU A 406 -20.23 4.42 -22.24
C GLU A 406 -20.71 5.87 -22.07
N GLY A 407 -19.89 6.82 -22.51
CA GLY A 407 -20.18 8.25 -22.42
C GLY A 407 -19.99 8.87 -21.03
N MET A 408 -19.35 8.18 -20.07
CA MET A 408 -19.04 8.71 -18.74
C MET A 408 -17.53 8.82 -18.51
N ASP A 409 -17.08 10.01 -18.10
CA ASP A 409 -15.74 10.26 -17.55
C ASP A 409 -15.70 10.00 -16.03
N ARG A 410 -14.51 10.13 -15.42
CA ARG A 410 -14.26 10.03 -13.97
C ARG A 410 -15.23 10.89 -13.14
N GLN A 411 -15.55 12.11 -13.58
CA GLN A 411 -16.44 13.00 -12.83
C GLN A 411 -17.89 12.52 -12.88
N ALA A 412 -18.35 12.08 -14.06
CA ALA A 412 -19.67 11.52 -14.27
C ALA A 412 -19.87 10.23 -13.47
N VAL A 413 -18.89 9.31 -13.44
CA VAL A 413 -19.03 8.08 -12.64
C VAL A 413 -18.99 8.36 -11.13
N ARG A 414 -18.12 9.26 -10.64
CA ARG A 414 -18.11 9.66 -9.23
C ARG A 414 -19.42 10.30 -8.79
N ALA A 415 -20.02 11.15 -9.62
CA ALA A 415 -21.30 11.80 -9.32
C ALA A 415 -22.51 10.84 -9.36
N ARG A 416 -22.41 9.73 -10.10
CA ARG A 416 -23.53 8.80 -10.35
C ARG A 416 -23.52 7.54 -9.47
N PHE A 417 -22.34 6.99 -9.22
CA PHE A 417 -22.16 5.67 -8.63
C PHE A 417 -21.71 5.68 -7.16
N GLN A 418 -21.71 6.82 -6.48
CA GLN A 418 -21.55 6.86 -5.02
C GLN A 418 -22.74 6.16 -4.36
N VAL A 419 -22.48 5.28 -3.39
CA VAL A 419 -23.52 4.42 -2.77
C VAL A 419 -23.89 4.81 -1.33
N ASN A 420 -23.12 5.70 -0.68
CA ASN A 420 -23.27 6.02 0.75
C ASN A 420 -24.71 6.36 1.16
N ASP A 421 -25.37 7.31 0.49
CA ASP A 421 -26.73 7.74 0.86
C ASP A 421 -27.77 6.62 0.70
N ARG A 422 -27.65 5.78 -0.35
CA ARG A 422 -28.56 4.64 -0.57
C ARG A 422 -28.32 3.54 0.46
N ALA A 423 -27.05 3.26 0.79
CA ALA A 423 -26.69 2.31 1.84
C ALA A 423 -27.22 2.75 3.21
N LEU A 424 -27.04 4.02 3.58
CA LEU A 424 -27.52 4.59 4.84
C LEU A 424 -29.06 4.63 4.92
N ALA A 425 -29.76 4.78 3.79
CA ALA A 425 -31.22 4.75 3.74
C ALA A 425 -31.81 3.32 3.85
N ASP A 426 -31.12 2.31 3.31
CA ASP A 426 -31.49 0.90 3.42
C ASP A 426 -31.13 0.27 4.78
N GLY A 427 -30.01 0.71 5.38
CA GLY A 427 -29.56 0.26 6.69
C GLY A 427 -28.91 -1.14 6.71
N GLY A 428 -28.65 -1.75 5.56
CA GLY A 428 -28.07 -3.10 5.49
C GLY A 428 -29.13 -4.19 5.56
N SER A 429 -30.21 -4.05 4.79
CA SER A 429 -31.30 -5.03 4.64
C SER A 429 -30.86 -6.29 3.87
N LEU A 430 -31.77 -7.25 3.67
CA LEU A 430 -31.52 -8.41 2.81
C LEU A 430 -31.46 -8.04 1.32
N ASP A 431 -32.09 -6.94 0.91
CA ASP A 431 -32.10 -6.45 -0.47
C ASP A 431 -31.03 -5.36 -0.71
N PHE A 432 -30.14 -5.11 0.27
CA PHE A 432 -29.11 -4.06 0.28
C PHE A 432 -28.36 -3.92 -1.06
N SER A 433 -27.89 -5.03 -1.64
CA SER A 433 -27.15 -5.06 -2.90
C SER A 433 -27.95 -4.53 -4.10
N ARG A 434 -29.29 -4.73 -4.10
CA ARG A 434 -30.20 -4.12 -5.06
C ARG A 434 -30.46 -2.65 -4.72
N ALA A 435 -30.73 -2.35 -3.44
CA ALA A 435 -31.03 -1.00 -2.95
C ALA A 435 -29.91 0.01 -3.25
N ILE A 436 -28.63 -0.35 -3.02
CA ILE A 436 -27.49 0.52 -3.31
C ILE A 436 -27.29 0.80 -4.81
N ARG A 437 -27.91 0.02 -5.70
CA ARG A 437 -27.90 0.20 -7.16
C ARG A 437 -29.10 0.97 -7.69
N GLU A 438 -30.12 1.28 -6.89
CA GLU A 438 -31.33 1.94 -7.39
C GLU A 438 -31.04 3.32 -8.03
N GLY A 439 -31.60 3.53 -9.22
CA GLY A 439 -31.36 4.71 -10.07
C GLY A 439 -29.95 4.83 -10.67
N SER A 440 -29.00 3.97 -10.28
CA SER A 440 -27.59 4.09 -10.70
C SER A 440 -27.36 3.64 -12.15
N LEU A 441 -28.07 2.62 -12.65
CA LEU A 441 -27.98 2.21 -14.05
C LEU A 441 -28.92 3.03 -14.94
N PRO A 442 -28.54 3.36 -16.20
CA PRO A 442 -29.53 3.64 -17.24
C PRO A 442 -30.38 2.37 -17.47
N GLY A 443 -31.62 2.54 -17.96
CA GLY A 443 -32.55 1.42 -18.12
C GLY A 443 -31.98 0.28 -18.99
N ARG A 444 -32.25 -0.98 -18.57
CA ARG A 444 -31.91 -2.22 -19.30
C ARG A 444 -32.53 -2.23 -20.70
#